data_AF-A0A970Z592-F1
#
_entry.id   AF-A0A970Z592-F1
#
_cell.length_a   1.000
_cell.length_b   1.000
_cell.length_c   1.000
_cell.angle_alpha   90.00
_cell.angle_beta   90.00
_cell.angle_gamma   90.00
#
_symmetry.space_group_name_H-M   'P 1'
#
loop_
_entity.id
_entity.type
_entity.pdbx_description
1 polymer ?
#
loop_
_entity_poly.entity_id
_entity_poly.type
_entity_poly.pdbx_seq_one_letter_code
_entity_poly.pdbx_strand_id
1 'polypeptide(L)' 'YAIAFTPWLVLAVSYTLGLVLGPRDASPDRQFRGAVWAGGFVALAVACFAWFHPVLAAEIITRDEWGLRMWLPSWI' A
#
# COMPACT_ATOMS: atom_id res chain seq x y z
N TYR A 1 -14.19 -11.00 10.54
CA TYR A 1 -14.89 -11.23 9.26
C TYR A 1 -14.24 -10.56 8.04
N ALA A 2 -13.64 -9.36 8.15
CA ALA A 2 -13.04 -8.68 6.98
C ALA A 2 -11.87 -9.42 6.29
N ILE A 3 -11.11 -10.24 7.02
CA ILE A 3 -9.93 -10.97 6.51
C ILE A 3 -10.29 -11.88 5.32
N ALA A 4 -11.49 -12.46 5.30
CA ALA A 4 -11.93 -13.32 4.20
C ALA A 4 -12.08 -12.57 2.86
N PHE A 5 -12.32 -11.25 2.90
CA PHE A 5 -12.49 -10.42 1.71
C PHE A 5 -11.20 -9.78 1.21
N THR A 6 -10.13 -9.78 2.03
CA THR A 6 -8.83 -9.22 1.68
C THR A 6 -8.30 -9.63 0.31
N PRO A 7 -8.30 -10.92 -0.11
CA PRO A 7 -7.78 -11.29 -1.43
C PRO A 7 -8.56 -10.64 -2.58
N TRP A 8 -9.89 -10.53 -2.46
CA TRP A 8 -10.73 -9.89 -3.47
C TRP A 8 -10.49 -8.39 -3.57
N LEU A 9 -10.27 -7.74 -2.42
CA LEU A 9 -9.90 -6.32 -2.39
C LEU A 9 -8.54 -6.09 -3.06
N VAL A 10 -7.56 -6.95 -2.82
CA VAL A 10 -6.24 -6.87 -3.47
C VAL A 10 -6.36 -7.01 -4.99
N LEU A 11 -7.20 -7.93 -5.48
CA LEU A 11 -7.47 -8.09 -6.91
C LEU A 11 -8.15 -6.85 -7.51
N ALA A 12 -9.15 -6.30 -6.82
CA ALA A 12 -9.84 -5.08 -7.26
C ALA A 12 -8.87 -3.90 -7.38
N VAL A 13 -8.03 -3.67 -6.36
CA VAL A 13 -7.01 -2.62 -6.37
C VAL A 13 -6.00 -2.85 -7.50
N SER A 14 -5.49 -4.08 -7.65
CA SER A 14 -4.55 -4.43 -8.71
C SER A 14 -5.14 -4.16 -10.10
N TYR A 15 -6.41 -4.50 -10.32
CA TYR A 15 -7.11 -4.19 -11.56
C TYR A 15 -7.24 -2.69 -11.78
N THR A 16 -7.64 -1.93 -10.77
CA THR A 16 -7.72 -0.46 -10.84
C THR A 16 -6.37 0.18 -11.16
N LEU A 17 -5.27 -0.30 -10.57
CA LEU A 17 -3.92 0.18 -10.90
C LEU A 17 -3.54 -0.11 -12.37
N GLY A 18 -3.96 -1.27 -12.90
CA GLY A 18 -3.82 -1.58 -14.32
C GLY A 18 -4.58 -0.60 -15.22
N LEU A 19 -5.77 -0.16 -14.81
CA LEU A 19 -6.52 0.87 -15.53
C LEU A 19 -5.84 2.25 -15.44
N VAL A 20 -5.27 2.60 -14.28
CA VAL A 20 -4.54 3.85 -14.05
C VAL A 20 -3.28 3.93 -14.92
N LEU A 21 -2.57 2.81 -15.09
CA LEU A 21 -1.40 2.71 -15.97
C LEU A 21 -1.73 3.13 -17.41
N GLY A 22 -2.94 2.84 -17.87
CA GLY A 22 -3.46 3.24 -19.16
C GLY A 22 -3.16 2.24 -20.28
N PRO A 23 -3.80 2.40 -21.44
CA PRO A 23 -3.69 1.45 -22.55
C PRO A 23 -2.35 1.59 -23.29
N ARG A 24 -1.96 0.53 -24.01
CA ARG A 24 -0.63 0.43 -24.65
C ARG A 24 -0.43 1.39 -25.82
N ASP A 25 -1.51 1.87 -26.41
CA ASP A 25 -1.56 2.82 -27.52
C ASP A 25 -1.71 4.28 -27.06
N ALA A 26 -1.77 4.53 -25.74
CA ALA A 26 -1.77 5.88 -25.21
C ALA A 26 -0.46 6.62 -25.52
N SER A 27 -0.53 7.95 -25.54
CA SER A 27 0.66 8.79 -25.73
C SER A 27 1.71 8.52 -24.64
N PRO A 28 3.02 8.68 -24.95
CA PRO A 28 4.10 8.40 -23.99
C PRO A 28 3.95 9.16 -22.65
N ASP A 29 3.51 10.43 -22.68
CA ASP A 29 3.26 11.22 -21.46
C ASP A 29 2.15 10.59 -20.59
N ARG A 30 1.07 10.12 -21.23
CA ARG A 30 -0.04 9.48 -20.51
C ARG A 30 0.41 8.18 -19.85
N GLN A 31 1.18 7.36 -20.55
CA GLN A 31 1.71 6.10 -20.02
C GLN A 31 2.69 6.35 -18.87
N PHE A 32 3.58 7.33 -19.01
CA PHE A 32 4.52 7.70 -17.97
C PHE A 32 3.81 8.15 -16.70
N ARG A 33 2.84 9.06 -16.81
CA ARG A 33 2.04 9.52 -15.67
C ARG A 33 1.29 8.38 -15.00
N GLY A 34 0.68 7.48 -15.79
CA GLY A 34 0.01 6.28 -15.27
C GLY A 34 0.97 5.38 -14.49
N ALA A 35 2.17 5.15 -15.02
CA ALA A 35 3.21 4.35 -14.37
C ALA A 35 3.72 4.98 -13.09
N VAL A 36 3.91 6.30 -13.06
CA VAL A 36 4.32 7.03 -11.84
C VAL A 36 3.27 6.89 -10.74
N TRP A 37 1.98 7.05 -11.06
CA TRP A 37 0.92 6.90 -10.07
C TRP A 37 0.78 5.46 -9.57
N ALA A 38 0.75 4.49 -10.49
CA ALA A 38 0.60 3.08 -10.12
C ALA A 38 1.82 2.57 -9.34
N GLY A 39 3.03 2.87 -9.81
CA GLY A 39 4.28 2.53 -9.13
C GLY A 39 4.42 3.25 -7.79
N GLY A 40 4.06 4.53 -7.72
CA GLY A 40 4.08 5.31 -6.48
C GLY A 40 3.15 4.74 -5.41
N PHE A 41 1.95 4.28 -5.80
CA PHE A 41 1.05 3.59 -4.88
C PHE A 41 1.67 2.30 -4.31
N VAL A 42 2.26 1.47 -5.17
CA VAL A 42 2.91 0.22 -4.75
C VAL A 42 4.11 0.51 -3.85
N ALA A 43 4.94 1.49 -4.20
CA ALA A 43 6.09 1.91 -3.40
C ALA A 43 5.67 2.43 -2.02
N LEU A 44 4.58 3.21 -1.94
CA LEU A 44 4.01 3.66 -0.67
C LEU A 44 3.53 2.47 0.18
N ALA A 45 2.85 1.50 -0.43
CA ALA A 45 2.42 0.29 0.29
C ALA A 45 3.62 -0.45 0.88
N VAL A 46 4.69 -0.65 0.10
CA VAL A 46 5.94 -1.26 0.58
C VAL A 46 6.57 -0.44 1.71
N ALA A 47 6.61 0.90 1.58
CA ALA A 47 7.12 1.77 2.63
C ALA A 47 6.31 1.66 3.94
N CYS A 48 4.99 1.54 3.85
CA CYS A 48 4.14 1.25 5.02
C CYS A 48 4.52 -0.10 5.65
N PHE A 49 4.64 -1.17 4.85
CA PHE A 49 5.06 -2.48 5.37
C PHE A 49 6.45 -2.42 6.05
N ALA A 50 7.39 -1.67 5.48
CA ALA A 50 8.71 -1.47 6.07
C ALA A 50 8.63 -0.71 7.40
N TRP A 51 7.84 0.36 7.49
CA TRP A 51 7.64 1.11 8.74
C TRP A 51 6.98 0.28 9.85
N PHE A 52 5.99 -0.52 9.48
CA PHE A 52 5.24 -1.40 10.39
C PHE A 52 5.93 -2.74 10.66
N HIS A 53 7.05 -3.04 10.01
CA HIS A 53 7.74 -4.32 10.12
C HIS A 53 7.95 -4.78 11.58
N PRO A 54 8.44 -3.95 12.52
CA PRO A 54 8.68 -4.41 13.90
C PRO A 54 7.40 -4.91 14.58
N VAL A 55 6.25 -4.29 14.30
CA VAL A 55 4.96 -4.72 14.83
C VAL A 55 4.51 -6.03 14.16
N LEU A 56 4.67 -6.14 12.84
CA LEU A 56 4.29 -7.33 12.07
C LEU A 56 5.14 -8.55 12.41
N ALA A 57 6.43 -8.35 12.70
CA ALA A 57 7.40 -9.38 13.06
C ALA A 57 7.42 -9.69 14.56
N ALA A 58 6.59 -9.00 15.37
CA ALA A 58 6.55 -9.11 16.82
C ALA A 58 7.93 -8.87 17.49
N GLU A 59 8.69 -7.91 16.97
CA GLU A 59 9.96 -7.49 17.55
C GLU A 59 9.74 -6.72 18.86
N ILE A 60 10.71 -6.81 19.77
CA ILE A 60 10.68 -6.06 21.03
C ILE A 60 11.10 -4.61 20.74
N ILE A 61 10.13 -3.69 20.85
CA ILE A 61 10.33 -2.25 20.68
C ILE A 61 9.89 -1.49 21.93
N THR A 62 10.38 -0.26 22.09
CA THR A 62 9.97 0.60 23.21
C THR A 62 8.53 1.07 23.09
N ARG A 63 7.94 1.53 24.20
CA ARG A 63 6.55 2.04 24.21
C ARG A 63 6.38 3.25 23.30
N ASP A 64 7.39 4.12 23.22
CA ASP A 64 7.36 5.33 22.39
C ASP A 64 7.40 4.99 20.90
N GLU A 65 8.28 4.05 20.49
CA GLU A 65 8.36 3.56 19.11
C GLU A 65 7.07 2.87 18.66
N TRP A 66 6.43 2.13 19.57
CA TRP A 66 5.12 1.54 19.32
C TRP A 66 4.05 2.63 19.14
N GLY A 67 4.06 3.66 20.00
CA GLY A 67 3.15 4.80 19.91
C GLY A 67 3.24 5.54 18.58
N LEU A 68 4.44 5.74 18.04
CA LEU A 68 4.66 6.36 16.72
C LEU A 68 4.04 5.58 15.54
N ARG A 69 3.76 4.29 15.74
CA ARG A 69 3.13 3.41 14.74
C ARG A 69 1.62 3.34 14.91
N MET A 70 1.06 3.74 16.06
CA MET A 70 -0.39 3.78 16.27
C MET A 70 -0.99 5.03 15.64
N TRP A 71 -1.15 5.01 14.32
CA TRP A 71 -1.67 6.14 13.56
C TRP A 71 -3.13 6.47 13.86
N LEU A 72 -3.92 5.45 14.22
CA LEU A 72 -5.32 5.61 14.56
C LEU A 72 -5.52 5.49 16.07
N PRO A 73 -6.32 6.36 16.71
CA PRO A 73 -6.56 6.29 18.16
C PRO A 73 -7.14 4.96 18.64
N SER A 74 -7.85 4.23 17.77
CA SER A 74 -8.49 2.94 18.08
C SER A 74 -7.55 1.74 17.98
N TRP A 75 -6.27 1.92 17.66
CA TRP A 75 -5.29 0.83 17.57
C TRP A 75 -4.61 0.51 18.90
N ILE A 76 -4.91 1.30 19.94
CA ILE A 76 -4.38 1.16 21.30
C ILE A 76 -5.34 0.37 22.16
#